data_AF-A0A2G6LUR1-F1
#
_entry.id   AF-A0A2G6LUR1-F1
#
_cell.length_a   1.000
_cell.length_b   1.000
_cell.length_c   1.000
_cell.angle_alpha   90.00
_cell.angle_beta   90.00
_cell.angle_gamma   90.00
#
_symmetry.space_group_name_H-M   'P 1'
#
loop_
_entity.id
_entity.type
_entity.pdbx_description
1 polymer ?
#
loop_
_entity_poly.entity_id
_entity_poly.type
_entity_poly.pdbx_seq_one_letter_code
_entity_poly.pdbx_strand_id
1 'polypeptide(L)'
;MKDKLLRLILPLAVVAVLHFAGIINLSILPFEDADFQITLVTVIIYLVWSVLDGGTAADSSRITLYAVLLVSVLDAFLLRLTVFSELIWFRWAGTVILAAACTARLTGKLPVYSRVGQMTGFALGLGSVAGIIVSLFPGIPSALREQRS
;
A
#
# COMPACT_ATOMS: atom_id res chain seq x y z
N MET A 1 -10.11 20.31 -4.43
CA MET A 1 -8.63 20.39 -4.44
C MET A 1 -8.05 20.51 -3.02
N LYS A 2 -8.59 21.40 -2.17
CA LYS A 2 -8.17 21.56 -0.77
C LYS A 2 -8.22 20.25 0.04
N ASP A 3 -9.27 19.45 -0.10
CA ASP A 3 -9.40 18.18 0.65
C ASP A 3 -8.38 17.11 0.25
N LYS A 4 -7.94 17.11 -1.00
CA LYS A 4 -6.90 16.18 -1.50
C LYS A 4 -5.54 16.51 -0.90
N LEU A 5 -5.18 17.80 -0.89
CA LEU A 5 -3.96 18.31 -0.27
C LEU A 5 -3.94 18.03 1.23
N LEU A 6 -5.06 18.22 1.93
CA LEU A 6 -5.16 17.99 3.37
C LEU A 6 -4.95 16.51 3.72
N ARG A 7 -5.44 15.57 2.89
CA ARG A 7 -5.21 14.12 3.08
C ARG A 7 -3.74 13.70 2.87
N LEU A 8 -2.97 14.41 2.05
CA LEU A 8 -1.54 14.18 1.89
C LEU A 8 -0.73 14.83 3.03
N ILE A 9 -1.08 16.07 3.38
CA ILE A 9 -0.35 16.87 4.36
C ILE A 9 -0.57 16.34 5.78
N LEU A 10 -1.77 15.84 6.10
CA LEU A 10 -2.09 15.34 7.44
C LEU A 10 -1.14 14.23 7.93
N PRO A 11 -0.92 13.12 7.22
CA PRO A 11 0.03 12.09 7.66
C PRO A 11 1.48 12.63 7.71
N LEU A 12 1.88 13.49 6.78
CA LEU A 12 3.19 14.16 6.79
C LEU A 12 3.36 15.05 8.04
N ALA A 13 2.32 15.80 8.40
CA ALA A 13 2.30 16.66 9.58
C ALA A 13 2.34 15.81 10.86
N VAL A 14 1.63 14.69 10.92
CA VAL A 14 1.71 13.74 12.04
C VAL A 14 3.13 13.20 12.20
N VAL A 15 3.77 12.77 11.11
CA VAL A 15 5.17 12.31 11.15
C VAL A 15 6.11 13.44 11.62
N ALA A 16 5.93 14.66 11.12
CA ALA A 16 6.72 15.81 11.54
C ALA A 16 6.53 16.15 13.03
N VAL A 17 5.31 16.10 13.54
CA VAL A 17 5.00 16.32 14.97
C VAL A 17 5.62 15.21 15.82
N LEU A 18 5.50 13.95 15.43
CA LEU A 18 6.10 12.83 16.14
C LEU A 18 7.64 12.89 16.14
N HIS A 19 8.23 13.37 15.05
CA HIS A 19 9.67 13.61 14.97
C HIS A 19 10.10 14.76 15.89
N PHE A 20 9.39 15.89 15.84
CA PHE A 20 9.70 17.06 16.67
C PHE A 20 9.49 16.79 18.17
N ALA A 21 8.50 15.95 18.51
CA ALA A 21 8.28 15.46 19.87
C ALA A 21 9.35 14.48 20.36
N GLY A 22 10.31 14.10 19.51
CA GLY A 22 11.37 13.14 19.85
C GLY A 22 10.87 11.69 19.97
N ILE A 23 9.62 11.41 19.58
CA ILE A 23 9.02 10.07 19.64
C ILE A 23 9.60 9.20 18.52
N ILE A 24 9.85 9.80 17.34
CA ILE A 24 10.46 9.12 16.19
C ILE A 24 11.78 9.79 15.84
N ASN A 25 12.86 9.02 15.82
CA ASN A 25 14.13 9.49 15.30
C ASN A 25 14.31 9.05 13.84
N LEU A 26 14.14 10.00 12.91
CA LEU A 26 14.29 9.74 11.48
C LEU A 26 15.74 9.43 11.08
N SER A 27 16.74 9.88 11.85
CA SER A 27 18.16 9.65 11.50
C SER A 27 18.61 8.20 11.77
N ILE A 28 17.83 7.44 12.52
CA ILE A 28 18.09 6.03 12.83
C ILE A 28 17.48 5.10 11.76
N LEU A 29 16.64 5.64 10.86
CA LEU A 29 16.02 4.84 9.82
C LEU A 29 17.08 4.26 8.88
N PRO A 30 16.98 2.97 8.53
CA PRO A 30 17.97 2.29 7.70
C PRO A 30 17.74 2.64 6.22
N PHE A 31 18.01 3.89 5.83
CA PHE A 31 17.80 4.36 4.45
C PHE A 31 18.66 3.62 3.42
N GLU A 32 19.78 3.03 3.84
CA GLU A 32 20.66 2.22 2.99
C GLU A 32 20.17 0.78 2.83
N ASP A 33 19.20 0.34 3.63
CA ASP A 33 18.63 -1.01 3.54
C ASP A 33 17.62 -1.10 2.39
N ALA A 34 17.88 -2.01 1.46
CA ALA A 34 17.03 -2.23 0.29
C ALA A 34 15.60 -2.62 0.69
N ASP A 35 15.43 -3.40 1.77
CA ASP A 35 14.12 -3.82 2.26
C ASP A 35 13.29 -2.62 2.76
N PHE A 36 13.94 -1.69 3.44
CA PHE A 36 13.33 -0.45 3.90
C PHE A 36 12.97 0.45 2.71
N GLN A 37 13.86 0.60 1.73
CA GLN A 37 13.61 1.41 0.52
C GLN A 37 12.39 0.91 -0.26
N ILE A 38 12.29 -0.40 -0.52
CA ILE A 38 11.17 -0.99 -1.28
C ILE A 38 9.84 -0.78 -0.55
N THR A 39 9.85 -1.01 0.77
CA THR A 39 8.69 -0.79 1.63
C THR A 39 8.24 0.67 1.57
N LEU A 40 9.19 1.60 1.74
CA LEU A 40 8.95 3.03 1.71
C LEU A 40 8.37 3.47 0.35
N VAL A 41 8.97 3.03 -0.76
CA VAL A 41 8.50 3.34 -2.11
C VAL A 41 7.09 2.78 -2.36
N THR A 42 6.82 1.54 -1.95
CA THR A 42 5.49 0.91 -2.06
C THR A 42 4.43 1.74 -1.35
N VAL A 43 4.72 2.18 -0.11
CA VAL A 43 3.82 3.02 0.69
C VAL A 43 3.62 4.38 0.04
N ILE A 44 4.68 5.02 -0.45
CA ILE A 44 4.60 6.32 -1.13
C ILE A 44 3.72 6.22 -2.38
N ILE A 45 3.92 5.21 -3.24
CA ILE A 45 3.10 5.00 -4.44
C ILE A 45 1.62 4.90 -4.07
N TYR A 46 1.31 4.10 -3.06
CA TYR A 46 -0.06 3.94 -2.59
C TYR A 46 -0.66 5.25 -2.05
N LEU A 47 0.09 5.99 -1.23
CA LEU A 47 -0.36 7.27 -0.68
C LEU A 47 -0.64 8.30 -1.78
N VAL A 48 0.28 8.42 -2.74
CA VAL A 48 0.12 9.32 -3.90
C VAL A 48 -1.13 8.93 -4.68
N TRP A 49 -1.29 7.64 -5.01
CA TRP A 49 -2.47 7.17 -5.73
C TRP A 49 -3.76 7.45 -4.95
N SER A 50 -3.80 7.15 -3.65
CA SER A 50 -4.96 7.34 -2.77
C SER A 50 -5.42 8.80 -2.73
N VAL A 51 -4.47 9.74 -2.75
CA VAL A 51 -4.75 11.18 -2.83
C VAL A 51 -5.30 11.58 -4.21
N LEU A 52 -4.73 11.05 -5.29
CA LEU A 52 -5.15 11.34 -6.65
C LEU A 52 -6.55 10.83 -6.96
N ASP A 53 -6.83 9.57 -6.59
CA ASP A 53 -8.10 8.87 -6.78
C ASP A 53 -9.28 9.64 -6.16
N GLY A 54 -9.07 10.34 -5.05
CA GLY A 54 -10.00 11.37 -4.57
C GLY A 54 -11.40 10.91 -4.15
N GLY A 55 -11.68 9.60 -4.21
CA GLY A 55 -12.99 9.00 -3.94
C GLY A 55 -13.60 9.27 -2.55
N THR A 56 -14.92 9.11 -2.51
CA THR A 56 -15.82 9.24 -1.35
C THR A 56 -15.55 8.16 -0.29
N ALA A 57 -15.86 8.48 0.97
CA ALA A 57 -15.43 7.74 2.17
C ALA A 57 -16.05 6.34 2.36
N ALA A 58 -16.87 5.85 1.43
CA ALA A 58 -17.70 4.65 1.62
C ALA A 58 -17.52 3.59 0.53
N ASP A 59 -16.39 3.59 -0.17
CA ASP A 59 -16.11 2.54 -1.15
C ASP A 59 -15.54 1.30 -0.43
N SER A 60 -16.29 0.20 -0.44
CA SER A 60 -15.90 -1.12 0.11
C SER A 60 -14.50 -1.55 -0.38
N SER A 61 -14.10 -1.05 -1.55
CA SER A 61 -12.75 -1.13 -2.11
C SER A 61 -11.62 -0.68 -1.19
N ARG A 62 -11.80 0.44 -0.49
CA ARG A 62 -10.78 0.98 0.40
C ARG A 62 -10.65 0.18 1.68
N ILE A 63 -11.76 -0.37 2.18
CA ILE A 63 -11.77 -1.21 3.37
C ILE A 63 -10.90 -2.44 3.15
N THR A 64 -10.97 -3.07 1.96
CA THR A 64 -10.13 -4.22 1.64
C THR A 64 -8.65 -3.86 1.53
N LEU A 65 -8.32 -2.71 0.92
CA LEU A 65 -6.93 -2.23 0.86
C LEU A 65 -6.39 -1.86 2.25
N TYR A 66 -7.19 -1.23 3.11
CA TYR A 66 -6.82 -0.95 4.50
C TYR A 66 -6.65 -2.22 5.33
N ALA A 67 -7.49 -3.24 5.10
CA ALA A 67 -7.33 -4.54 5.75
C ALA A 67 -6.03 -5.22 5.32
N VAL A 68 -5.69 -5.21 4.01
CA VAL A 68 -4.40 -5.72 3.52
C VAL A 68 -3.25 -4.94 4.15
N LEU A 69 -3.34 -3.62 4.20
CA LEU A 69 -2.30 -2.75 4.77
C LEU A 69 -2.12 -2.99 6.27
N LEU A 70 -3.21 -3.09 7.03
CA LEU A 70 -3.19 -3.41 8.45
C LEU A 70 -2.58 -4.78 8.70
N VAL A 71 -3.00 -5.81 7.96
CA VAL A 71 -2.50 -7.18 8.09
C VAL A 71 -1.02 -7.25 7.73
N SER A 72 -0.58 -6.59 6.66
CA SER A 72 0.83 -6.55 6.26
C SER A 72 1.70 -5.79 7.25
N VAL A 73 1.20 -4.71 7.85
CA VAL A 73 1.90 -4.00 8.94
C VAL A 73 1.97 -4.88 10.20
N LEU A 74 0.87 -5.56 10.56
CA LEU A 74 0.86 -6.49 11.69
C LEU A 74 1.87 -7.63 11.48
N ASP A 75 1.92 -8.20 10.27
CA ASP A 75 2.82 -9.30 9.91
C ASP A 75 4.30 -8.86 9.96
N ALA A 76 4.60 -7.69 9.38
CA ALA A 76 5.94 -7.11 9.40
C ALA A 76 6.41 -6.75 10.83
N PHE A 77 5.50 -6.34 11.72
CA PHE A 77 5.83 -5.82 13.05
C PHE A 77 5.78 -6.89 14.16
N LEU A 78 4.77 -7.77 14.16
CA LEU A 78 4.57 -8.77 15.21
C LEU A 78 5.22 -10.12 14.89
N LEU A 79 5.18 -10.53 13.63
CA LEU A 79 5.49 -11.91 13.29
C LEU A 79 6.92 -12.06 12.78
N ARG A 80 7.45 -11.15 11.94
CA ARG A 80 8.76 -11.32 11.26
C ARG A 80 8.95 -12.71 10.60
N LEU A 81 7.88 -13.52 10.53
CA LEU A 81 7.89 -14.96 10.28
C LEU A 81 7.68 -15.25 8.79
N THR A 82 7.07 -14.32 8.07
CA THR A 82 6.73 -14.47 6.65
C THR A 82 7.15 -13.27 5.80
N VAL A 83 8.29 -12.65 6.14
CA VAL A 83 8.93 -11.65 5.28
C VAL A 83 9.94 -12.37 4.40
N PHE A 84 9.70 -12.44 3.10
CA PHE A 84 10.69 -12.94 2.14
C PHE A 84 11.72 -11.83 1.83
N SER A 85 12.58 -11.52 2.81
CA SER A 85 13.66 -10.54 2.67
C SER A 85 14.68 -10.95 1.59
N GLU A 86 14.92 -12.25 1.41
CA GLU A 86 15.93 -12.72 0.46
C GLU A 86 15.53 -12.61 -1.03
N LEU A 87 14.25 -12.37 -1.34
CA LEU A 87 13.75 -12.26 -2.72
C LEU A 87 13.45 -10.81 -3.11
N ILE A 88 14.44 -9.94 -2.98
CA ILE A 88 14.39 -8.50 -3.32
C ILE A 88 13.76 -8.23 -4.69
N TRP A 89 14.10 -9.03 -5.70
CA TRP A 89 13.56 -8.88 -7.06
C TRP A 89 12.03 -9.06 -7.14
N PHE A 90 11.46 -9.98 -6.36
CA PHE A 90 10.01 -10.17 -6.30
C PHE A 90 9.31 -8.99 -5.62
N ARG A 91 9.94 -8.38 -4.62
CA ARG A 91 9.39 -7.20 -3.94
C ARG A 91 9.37 -5.97 -4.86
N TRP A 92 10.44 -5.77 -5.63
CA TRP A 92 10.47 -4.75 -6.67
C TRP A 92 9.42 -5.02 -7.76
N ALA A 93 9.26 -6.26 -8.19
CA ALA A 93 8.19 -6.63 -9.12
C ALA A 93 6.80 -6.28 -8.56
N GLY A 94 6.55 -6.55 -7.27
CA GLY A 94 5.33 -6.12 -6.58
C GLY A 94 5.12 -4.61 -6.62
N THR A 95 6.16 -3.84 -6.35
CA THR A 95 6.14 -2.38 -6.38
C THR A 95 5.80 -1.84 -7.78
N VAL A 96 6.39 -2.42 -8.83
CA VAL A 96 6.11 -2.06 -10.22
C VAL A 96 4.68 -2.42 -10.62
N ILE A 97 4.20 -3.61 -10.22
CA ILE A 97 2.82 -4.04 -10.44
C ILE A 97 1.85 -3.06 -9.77
N LEU A 98 2.13 -2.66 -8.52
CA LEU A 98 1.33 -1.67 -7.79
C LEU A 98 1.28 -0.35 -8.54
N ALA A 99 2.41 0.17 -9.01
CA ALA A 99 2.48 1.41 -9.77
C ALA A 99 1.65 1.34 -11.07
N ALA A 100 1.83 0.26 -11.85
CA ALA A 100 1.10 0.03 -13.08
C ALA A 100 -0.42 -0.11 -12.83
N ALA A 101 -0.80 -0.76 -11.75
CA ALA A 101 -2.18 -0.94 -11.36
C ALA A 101 -2.84 0.37 -10.89
N CYS A 102 -2.10 1.20 -10.13
CA CYS A 102 -2.54 2.53 -9.73
C CYS A 102 -2.74 3.47 -10.93
N THR A 103 -1.82 3.45 -11.91
CA THR A 103 -1.96 4.26 -13.12
C THR A 103 -3.12 3.76 -13.99
N ALA A 104 -3.28 2.44 -14.15
CA ALA A 104 -4.42 1.86 -14.87
C ALA A 104 -5.75 2.32 -14.25
N ARG A 105 -5.87 2.31 -12.92
CA ARG A 105 -7.08 2.76 -12.21
C ARG A 105 -7.35 4.25 -12.42
N LEU A 106 -6.33 5.11 -12.40
CA LEU A 106 -6.48 6.54 -12.71
C LEU A 106 -6.94 6.80 -14.15
N THR A 107 -6.57 5.93 -15.10
CA THR A 107 -7.04 6.02 -16.50
C THR A 107 -8.40 5.38 -16.75
N GLY A 108 -9.01 4.75 -15.74
CA GLY A 108 -10.30 4.05 -15.87
C GLY A 108 -10.24 2.75 -16.69
N LYS A 109 -9.04 2.23 -16.98
CA LYS A 109 -8.86 1.00 -17.79
C LYS A 109 -8.80 -0.23 -16.90
N LEU A 110 -9.52 -1.29 -17.29
CA LEU A 110 -9.45 -2.64 -16.69
C LEU A 110 -9.62 -2.62 -15.14
N PRO A 111 -10.76 -2.14 -14.61
CA PRO A 111 -10.93 -1.86 -13.18
C PRO A 111 -10.66 -3.08 -12.28
N VAL A 112 -11.10 -4.27 -12.69
CA VAL A 112 -10.87 -5.52 -11.94
C VAL A 112 -9.39 -5.87 -11.87
N TYR A 113 -8.69 -5.87 -13.01
CA TYR A 113 -7.26 -6.19 -13.08
C TYR A 113 -6.41 -5.15 -12.35
N SER A 114 -6.77 -3.86 -12.47
CA SER A 114 -6.11 -2.79 -11.72
C SER A 114 -6.27 -2.97 -10.21
N ARG A 115 -7.40 -3.49 -9.74
CA ARG A 115 -7.61 -3.71 -8.30
C ARG A 115 -6.86 -4.93 -7.77
N VAL A 116 -6.91 -6.04 -8.50
CA VAL A 116 -6.12 -7.23 -8.16
C VAL A 116 -4.62 -6.90 -8.19
N GLY A 117 -4.18 -6.14 -9.20
CA GLY A 117 -2.80 -5.66 -9.30
C GLY A 117 -2.41 -4.75 -8.14
N GLN A 118 -3.28 -3.86 -7.68
CA GLN A 118 -3.02 -3.02 -6.51
C GLN A 118 -2.85 -3.86 -5.24
N MET A 119 -3.76 -4.78 -4.96
CA MET A 119 -3.71 -5.59 -3.73
C MET A 119 -2.50 -6.51 -3.71
N THR A 120 -2.29 -7.26 -4.81
CA THR A 120 -1.18 -8.22 -4.92
C THR A 120 0.16 -7.49 -5.01
N GLY A 121 0.24 -6.39 -5.76
CA GLY A 121 1.45 -5.57 -5.88
C GLY A 121 1.85 -4.93 -4.55
N PHE A 122 0.86 -4.44 -3.77
CA PHE A 122 1.10 -3.89 -2.44
C PHE A 122 1.62 -4.96 -1.47
N ALA A 123 0.96 -6.12 -1.42
CA ALA A 123 1.39 -7.23 -0.57
C ALA A 123 2.80 -7.76 -0.92
N LEU A 124 3.10 -7.88 -2.22
CA LEU A 124 4.42 -8.28 -2.72
C LEU A 124 5.48 -7.22 -2.41
N GLY A 125 5.19 -5.93 -2.61
CA GLY A 125 6.13 -4.84 -2.28
C GLY A 125 6.48 -4.80 -0.79
N LEU A 126 5.49 -5.05 0.07
CA LEU A 126 5.69 -5.20 1.50
C LEU A 126 6.35 -6.54 1.90
N GLY A 127 6.49 -7.49 0.98
CA GLY A 127 7.08 -8.79 1.23
C GLY A 127 6.26 -9.65 2.20
N SER A 128 4.94 -9.42 2.34
CA SER A 128 4.08 -10.08 3.33
C SER A 128 3.26 -11.21 2.70
N VAL A 129 3.52 -12.45 3.11
CA VAL A 129 2.74 -13.62 2.67
C VAL A 129 1.30 -13.55 3.16
N ALA A 130 1.09 -13.11 4.40
CA ALA A 130 -0.26 -12.88 4.92
C ALA A 130 -1.01 -11.85 4.06
N GLY A 131 -0.34 -10.78 3.65
CA GLY A 131 -0.87 -9.79 2.70
C GLY A 131 -1.27 -10.42 1.36
N ILE A 132 -0.47 -11.34 0.83
CA ILE A 132 -0.75 -12.04 -0.45
C ILE A 132 -1.96 -12.97 -0.29
N ILE A 133 -2.08 -13.69 0.82
CA ILE A 133 -3.22 -14.56 1.09
C ILE A 133 -4.51 -13.73 1.18
N VAL A 134 -4.45 -12.58 1.85
CA VAL A 134 -5.59 -11.65 1.95
C VAL A 134 -5.89 -10.97 0.60
N SER A 135 -4.88 -10.69 -0.24
CA SER A 135 -5.15 -10.16 -1.59
C SER A 135 -5.84 -11.19 -2.48
N LEU A 136 -5.55 -12.48 -2.31
CA LEU A 136 -6.12 -13.57 -3.09
C LEU A 136 -7.53 -13.99 -2.62
N PHE A 137 -7.76 -14.18 -1.32
CA PHE A 137 -9.01 -14.77 -0.81
C PHE A 137 -10.17 -13.77 -0.73
N PRO A 138 -10.12 -12.68 0.06
CA PRO A 138 -11.16 -11.66 0.05
C PRO A 138 -10.99 -10.62 -1.08
N GLY A 139 -9.76 -10.40 -1.58
CA GLY A 139 -9.50 -9.39 -2.60
C GLY A 139 -10.14 -9.67 -3.97
N ILE A 140 -9.99 -10.89 -4.50
CA ILE A 140 -10.54 -11.29 -5.80
C ILE A 140 -12.08 -11.23 -5.84
N PRO A 141 -12.82 -11.82 -4.87
CA PRO A 141 -14.27 -11.70 -4.83
C PRO A 141 -14.76 -10.25 -4.71
N SER A 142 -14.03 -9.40 -3.99
CA SER A 142 -14.38 -7.98 -3.84
C SER A 142 -14.22 -7.20 -5.15
N ALA A 143 -13.15 -7.47 -5.92
CA ALA A 143 -12.90 -6.87 -7.22
C ALA A 143 -13.94 -7.30 -8.26
N LEU A 144 -14.42 -8.55 -8.20
CA LEU A 144 -15.48 -9.05 -9.07
C LEU A 144 -16.86 -8.45 -8.77
N ARG A 145 -17.14 -8.08 -7.50
CA ARG A 145 -18.41 -7.42 -7.13
C ARG A 145 -18.50 -5.98 -7.65
N GLU A 146 -17.39 -5.25 -7.67
CA GLU A 146 -17.31 -3.87 -8.20
C GLU A 146 -17.64 -3.80 -9.71
N GLN A 147 -17.47 -4.91 -10.46
CA GLN A 147 -17.81 -4.97 -11.88
C GLN A 147 -19.32 -5.15 -12.15
N ARG A 148 -20.11 -5.53 -11.14
CA ARG A 148 -21.56 -5.79 -11.29
C ARG A 148 -22.45 -4.63 -10.87
N SER A 149 -21.92 -3.59 -10.20
CA SER A 149 -22.67 -2.38 -9.82
C SER A 149 -22.45 -1.27 -10.82
#